data_AF-A0A8T3YQ58-F1
#
_entry.id   AF-A0A8T3YQ58-F1
#
_cell.length_a   1.000
_cell.length_b   1.000
_cell.length_c   1.000
_cell.angle_alpha   90.00
_cell.angle_beta   90.00
_cell.angle_gamma   90.00
#
_symmetry.space_group_name_H-M   'P 1'
#
loop_
_entity.id
_entity.type
_entity.pdbx_description
1 polymer ?
#
loop_
_entity_poly.entity_id
_entity_poly.type
_entity_poly.pdbx_seq_one_letter_code
_entity_poly.pdbx_strand_id
1 'polypeptide(L)'
;MEGNRYVAVFALFILLSMFVSAQSEEQVIINSKDWQDVYSGSLYASLGGLEFHYVVEETQALGMLDALNLQKRNALLIESREKPFLFGYKSNLESKGLAPTLLPSTDVYVTNLDLARKSGLRKFIIVDDSFGYNALSVTPLAIQDRAFVLFASKRNIDLVEEFLDDAGVEDLMLFGRLDREVKDRLASFDPKIVNTGDRFSDNIEAMRRFYQTARTQQVILTNGEFIEPGIMIGTSPVFFIGSNEVPTQVIDFLKSNPYVEVGIVIGNDLTPTAKKIRDAVGIKVLIKFAQGRSSQLLSLDYFPMPKYNLAVEIKSVKYNTLTKQLEVVYENLAPIPTYVKATSHDVFLGERHVAKVGDQEAFFVDARETRTMTYPVDLSEYFNQDAVLDSDVIYGENPNALDRVLLIKNKVVFIQVQDDSDVTIESVEYNKATGRFEVVVQNVGVGRAYVKPQLDGVIVAGDKQVVAGETIEVLPGEKGVSKIRVLLEGPDFEDNNKIKVRLFFGSREDALIKSLDRVVDLVVKQSIPTVWIAVAIILLLIFLIGRKKRQ
;
A
#
# COMPACT_ATOMS: atom_id res chain seq x y z
N MET A 1 -29.21 39.72 56.47
CA MET A 1 -28.70 38.34 56.62
C MET A 1 -28.63 37.57 55.29
N GLU A 2 -29.19 38.10 54.18
CA GLU A 2 -29.15 37.46 52.86
C GLU A 2 -27.81 37.67 52.12
N GLY A 3 -27.11 38.79 52.32
CA GLY A 3 -25.81 39.06 51.69
C GLY A 3 -24.71 38.03 52.02
N ASN A 4 -24.72 37.46 53.24
CA ASN A 4 -23.74 36.45 53.63
C ASN A 4 -23.98 35.08 52.97
N ARG A 5 -25.19 34.78 52.50
CA ARG A 5 -25.49 33.52 51.80
C ARG A 5 -24.90 33.51 50.38
N TYR A 6 -24.99 34.62 49.66
CA TYR A 6 -24.42 34.72 48.31
C TYR A 6 -22.89 34.69 48.30
N VAL A 7 -22.25 35.32 49.30
CA VAL A 7 -20.78 35.28 49.46
C VAL A 7 -20.30 33.85 49.78
N ALA A 8 -21.02 33.12 50.63
CA ALA A 8 -20.68 31.74 50.96
C ALA A 8 -20.85 30.78 49.77
N VAL A 9 -21.92 30.94 48.98
CA VAL A 9 -22.15 30.12 47.77
C VAL A 9 -21.13 30.42 46.69
N PHE A 10 -20.78 31.70 46.49
CA PHE A 10 -19.75 32.11 45.52
C PHE A 10 -18.35 31.62 45.91
N ALA A 11 -17.99 31.72 47.20
CA ALA A 11 -16.73 31.18 47.71
C ALA A 11 -16.65 29.65 47.59
N LEU A 12 -17.77 28.95 47.82
CA LEU A 12 -17.85 27.50 47.63
C LEU A 12 -17.73 27.12 46.15
N PHE A 13 -18.29 27.91 45.23
CA PHE A 13 -18.18 27.68 43.78
C PHE A 13 -16.75 27.91 43.29
N ILE A 14 -16.04 28.92 43.81
CA ILE A 14 -14.62 29.16 43.54
C ILE A 14 -13.77 28.00 44.09
N LEU A 15 -14.01 27.57 45.33
CA LEU A 15 -13.32 26.42 45.92
C LEU A 15 -13.57 25.13 45.12
N LEU A 16 -14.82 24.84 44.74
CA LEU A 16 -15.16 23.68 43.91
C LEU A 16 -14.53 23.77 42.51
N SER A 17 -14.42 24.96 41.92
CA SER A 17 -13.75 25.15 40.63
C SER A 17 -12.23 24.95 40.69
N MET A 18 -11.61 25.18 41.85
CA MET A 18 -10.18 24.92 42.07
C MET A 18 -9.86 23.43 42.26
N PHE A 19 -10.82 22.62 42.74
CA PHE A 19 -10.63 21.18 42.93
C PHE A 19 -10.78 20.33 41.67
N VAL A 20 -11.31 20.89 40.56
CA VAL A 20 -11.33 20.22 39.25
C VAL A 20 -10.11 20.63 38.44
N SER A 21 -8.93 20.55 39.06
CA SER A 21 -7.70 20.46 38.28
C SER A 21 -7.63 19.00 37.81
N ALA A 22 -8.32 18.69 36.72
CA ALA A 22 -8.09 17.45 36.00
C ALA A 22 -6.59 17.38 35.77
N GLN A 23 -5.91 16.40 36.36
CA GLN A 23 -4.48 16.21 36.16
C GLN A 23 -4.29 15.94 34.67
N SER A 24 -3.88 16.97 33.93
CA SER A 24 -3.59 16.85 32.51
C SER A 24 -2.40 15.91 32.36
N GLU A 25 -2.49 14.97 31.43
CA GLU A 25 -1.39 14.09 31.10
C GLU A 25 -0.23 14.95 30.57
N GLU A 26 1.00 14.70 31.03
CA GLU A 26 2.19 15.50 30.69
C GLU A 26 3.11 14.77 29.70
N GLN A 27 3.00 13.43 29.68
CA GLN A 27 3.72 12.56 28.75
C GLN A 27 2.92 11.30 28.41
N VAL A 28 3.22 10.67 27.28
CA VAL A 28 2.60 9.43 26.80
C VAL A 28 3.66 8.34 26.64
N ILE A 29 3.40 7.16 27.17
CA ILE A 29 4.31 6.01 27.11
C ILE A 29 3.55 4.87 26.46
N ILE A 30 4.09 4.31 25.37
CA ILE A 30 3.44 3.24 24.61
C ILE A 30 4.23 1.94 24.72
N ASN A 31 3.59 0.91 25.27
CA ASN A 31 4.12 -0.44 25.40
C ASN A 31 3.23 -1.41 24.60
N SER A 32 3.44 -1.44 23.29
CA SER A 32 2.68 -2.30 22.36
C SER A 32 3.57 -2.75 21.20
N LYS A 33 3.43 -4.01 20.80
CA LYS A 33 4.02 -4.56 19.57
C LYS A 33 3.14 -4.31 18.34
N ASP A 34 1.97 -3.71 18.51
CA ASP A 34 1.08 -3.34 17.41
C ASP A 34 1.33 -1.89 16.99
N TRP A 35 1.68 -1.68 15.72
CA TRP A 35 2.08 -0.37 15.20
C TRP A 35 0.95 0.66 15.27
N GLN A 36 -0.32 0.23 15.23
CA GLN A 36 -1.47 1.12 15.34
C GLN A 36 -1.56 1.80 16.71
N ASP A 37 -1.24 1.08 17.80
CA ASP A 37 -1.18 1.67 19.14
C ASP A 37 -0.04 2.69 19.24
N VAL A 38 1.14 2.33 18.70
CA VAL A 38 2.32 3.21 18.69
C VAL A 38 2.05 4.46 17.89
N TYR A 39 1.47 4.33 16.71
CA TYR A 39 1.07 5.45 15.87
C TYR A 39 0.03 6.33 16.56
N SER A 40 -1.08 5.75 17.04
CA SER A 40 -2.19 6.51 17.64
C SER A 40 -1.76 7.23 18.92
N GLY A 41 -0.98 6.55 19.77
CA GLY A 41 -0.45 7.15 21.00
C GLY A 41 0.55 8.27 20.71
N SER A 42 1.42 8.09 19.74
CA SER A 42 2.39 9.13 19.33
C SER A 42 1.68 10.33 18.70
N LEU A 43 0.68 10.10 17.84
CA LEU A 43 -0.11 11.16 17.22
C LEU A 43 -0.92 11.95 18.27
N TYR A 44 -1.60 11.25 19.19
CA TYR A 44 -2.31 11.87 20.32
C TYR A 44 -1.39 12.80 21.11
N ALA A 45 -0.20 12.30 21.47
CA ALA A 45 0.78 13.09 22.21
C ALA A 45 1.20 14.34 21.43
N SER A 46 1.55 14.19 20.15
CA SER A 46 1.99 15.31 19.31
C SER A 46 0.91 16.38 19.12
N LEU A 47 -0.35 15.97 18.91
CA LEU A 47 -1.48 16.90 18.79
C LEU A 47 -1.75 17.69 20.09
N GLY A 48 -1.47 17.05 21.23
CA GLY A 48 -1.54 17.65 22.56
C GLY A 48 -0.28 18.42 22.98
N GLY A 49 0.79 18.42 22.18
CA GLY A 49 2.08 18.99 22.58
C GLY A 49 2.75 18.25 23.75
N LEU A 50 2.40 16.97 23.93
CA LEU A 50 2.92 16.10 24.98
C LEU A 50 4.22 15.43 24.53
N GLU A 51 5.07 15.11 25.49
CA GLU A 51 6.23 14.26 25.23
C GLU A 51 5.78 12.81 25.10
N PHE A 52 6.36 12.04 24.17
CA PHE A 52 6.03 10.63 24.03
C PHE A 52 7.26 9.75 23.87
N HIS A 53 7.09 8.50 24.32
CA HIS A 53 8.09 7.44 24.21
C HIS A 53 7.37 6.14 23.87
N TYR A 54 7.98 5.31 23.02
CA TYR A 54 7.48 3.96 22.74
C TYR A 54 8.57 2.91 22.93
N VAL A 55 8.13 1.73 23.36
CA VAL A 55 8.99 0.58 23.54
C VAL A 55 9.16 -0.14 22.20
N VAL A 56 10.41 -0.44 21.82
CA VAL A 56 10.74 -1.23 20.61
C VAL A 56 11.32 -2.62 20.94
N GLU A 57 11.80 -2.82 22.17
CA GLU A 57 12.29 -4.11 22.68
C GLU A 57 12.34 -4.10 24.21
N GLU A 58 12.41 -5.29 24.85
CA GLU A 58 12.42 -5.43 26.31
C GLU A 58 13.60 -4.72 26.98
N THR A 59 14.80 -4.85 26.42
CA THR A 59 16.03 -4.20 26.91
C THR A 59 15.94 -2.69 26.86
N GLN A 60 15.41 -2.16 25.75
CA GLN A 60 15.15 -0.73 25.57
C GLN A 60 14.07 -0.24 26.55
N ALA A 61 13.03 -1.04 26.85
CA ALA A 61 12.00 -0.70 27.84
C ALA A 61 12.59 -0.41 29.23
N LEU A 62 13.54 -1.24 29.68
CA LEU A 62 14.19 -1.06 30.99
C LEU A 62 15.13 0.14 31.00
N GLY A 63 15.93 0.32 29.94
CA GLY A 63 16.82 1.47 29.81
C GLY A 63 16.08 2.81 29.62
N MET A 64 14.89 2.78 29.01
CA MET A 64 14.06 3.97 28.78
C MET A 64 13.58 4.59 30.09
N LEU A 65 13.38 3.79 31.15
CA LEU A 65 12.97 4.27 32.46
C LEU A 65 13.88 5.38 33.03
N ASP A 66 15.18 5.33 32.70
CA ASP A 66 16.16 6.33 33.14
C ASP A 66 16.19 7.56 32.23
N ALA A 67 15.59 7.48 31.04
CA ALA A 67 15.48 8.57 30.07
C ALA A 67 14.16 9.36 30.20
N LEU A 68 13.19 8.85 30.96
CA LEU A 68 11.89 9.50 31.15
C LEU A 68 12.03 10.79 31.98
N ASN A 69 11.21 11.79 31.63
CA ASN A 69 11.17 13.05 32.34
C ASN A 69 10.42 12.91 33.67
N LEU A 70 11.14 12.67 34.76
CA LEU A 70 10.55 12.49 36.11
C LEU A 70 9.94 13.77 36.70
N GLN A 71 10.15 14.94 36.08
CA GLN A 71 9.45 16.17 36.46
C GLN A 71 7.99 16.17 35.97
N LYS A 72 7.72 15.43 34.88
CA LYS A 72 6.39 15.23 34.30
C LYS A 72 5.74 13.98 34.87
N ARG A 73 5.30 14.01 36.13
CA ARG A 73 4.89 12.79 36.84
C ARG A 73 3.65 12.13 36.24
N ASN A 74 2.74 12.91 35.66
CA ASN A 74 1.48 12.37 35.15
C ASN A 74 1.71 11.84 33.73
N ALA A 75 1.72 10.51 33.60
CA ALA A 75 1.90 9.85 32.31
C ALA A 75 0.61 9.14 31.88
N LEU A 76 0.32 9.10 30.59
CA LEU A 76 -0.61 8.13 30.00
C LEU A 76 0.20 6.91 29.55
N LEU A 77 -0.02 5.75 30.17
CA LEU A 77 0.54 4.49 29.70
C LEU A 77 -0.48 3.79 28.81
N ILE A 78 -0.16 3.65 27.52
CA ILE A 78 -0.87 2.80 26.58
C ILE A 78 -0.18 1.44 26.59
N GLU A 79 -0.86 0.39 27.06
CA GLU A 79 -0.28 -0.95 27.14
C GLU A 79 -1.18 -1.96 26.45
N SER A 80 -0.64 -2.65 25.44
CA SER A 80 -1.35 -3.76 24.77
C SER A 80 -1.52 -4.91 25.77
N ARG A 81 -2.75 -5.41 25.88
CA ARG A 81 -3.03 -6.58 26.73
C ARG A 81 -2.48 -7.87 26.14
N GLU A 82 -2.49 -7.99 24.82
CA GLU A 82 -2.10 -9.21 24.11
C GLU A 82 -0.62 -9.23 23.76
N LYS A 83 -0.07 -8.08 23.32
CA LYS A 83 1.28 -7.99 22.78
C LYS A 83 2.09 -6.82 23.37
N PRO A 84 2.25 -6.70 24.70
CA PRO A 84 3.20 -5.76 25.25
C PRO A 84 4.64 -6.24 24.97
N PHE A 85 5.61 -5.32 25.01
CA PHE A 85 7.01 -5.70 25.11
C PHE A 85 7.33 -6.16 26.52
N LEU A 86 6.87 -5.44 27.54
CA LEU A 86 7.10 -5.78 28.94
C LEU A 86 5.78 -5.80 29.72
N PHE A 87 5.36 -6.96 30.23
CA PHE A 87 4.10 -7.05 30.98
C PHE A 87 4.13 -6.23 32.28
N GLY A 88 3.03 -5.55 32.58
CA GLY A 88 2.87 -4.80 33.83
C GLY A 88 3.82 -3.61 33.92
N TYR A 89 4.05 -2.92 32.79
CA TYR A 89 5.02 -1.82 32.71
C TYR A 89 4.67 -0.66 33.64
N LYS A 90 3.39 -0.53 34.00
CA LYS A 90 2.89 0.42 35.01
C LYS A 90 3.68 0.35 36.32
N SER A 91 3.92 -0.84 36.85
CA SER A 91 4.66 -1.03 38.12
C SER A 91 6.11 -0.54 38.02
N ASN A 92 6.74 -0.73 36.85
CA ASN A 92 8.10 -0.26 36.60
C ASN A 92 8.15 1.27 36.56
N LEU A 93 7.18 1.91 35.91
CA LEU A 93 7.04 3.37 35.88
C LEU A 93 6.76 3.96 37.27
N GLU A 94 5.87 3.34 38.05
CA GLU A 94 5.58 3.72 39.44
C GLU A 94 6.82 3.62 40.32
N SER A 95 7.64 2.57 40.15
CA SER A 95 8.90 2.40 40.91
C SER A 95 9.92 3.51 40.65
N LYS A 96 9.81 4.22 39.51
CA LYS A 96 10.64 5.37 39.12
C LYS A 96 10.05 6.71 39.56
N GLY A 97 8.90 6.70 40.22
CA GLY A 97 8.24 7.90 40.76
C GLY A 97 7.27 8.59 39.80
N LEU A 98 6.90 7.95 38.69
CA LEU A 98 5.81 8.40 37.83
C LEU A 98 4.46 7.95 38.37
N ALA A 99 3.39 8.63 37.95
CA ALA A 99 2.00 8.31 38.27
C ALA A 99 1.23 8.00 36.96
N PRO A 100 1.47 6.85 36.32
CA PRO A 100 0.84 6.51 35.04
C PRO A 100 -0.66 6.20 35.19
N THR A 101 -1.49 6.87 34.40
CA THR A 101 -2.87 6.43 34.09
C THR A 101 -2.80 5.38 33.00
N LEU A 102 -3.30 4.18 33.27
CA LEU A 102 -3.27 3.07 32.31
C LEU A 102 -4.46 3.14 31.36
N LEU A 103 -4.19 3.20 30.06
CA LEU A 103 -5.13 2.89 28.98
C LEU A 103 -4.78 1.49 28.43
N PRO A 104 -5.52 0.44 28.83
CA PRO A 104 -5.25 -0.90 28.32
C PRO A 104 -5.78 -1.02 26.88
N SER A 105 -4.90 -1.35 25.93
CA SER A 105 -5.30 -1.65 24.54
C SER A 105 -5.71 -3.12 24.43
N THR A 106 -7.01 -3.38 24.42
CA THR A 106 -7.59 -4.69 24.09
C THR A 106 -7.87 -4.86 22.62
N ASP A 107 -8.16 -3.75 21.94
CA ASP A 107 -8.46 -3.66 20.53
C ASP A 107 -7.87 -2.34 20.03
N VAL A 108 -7.01 -2.42 19.01
CA VAL A 108 -6.29 -1.26 18.49
C VAL A 108 -7.21 -0.21 17.86
N TYR A 109 -8.37 -0.62 17.32
CA TYR A 109 -9.36 0.31 16.75
C TYR A 109 -10.09 1.06 17.85
N VAL A 110 -10.49 0.37 18.92
CA VAL A 110 -11.13 1.01 20.07
C VAL A 110 -10.15 1.98 20.74
N THR A 111 -8.89 1.57 20.93
CA THR A 111 -7.84 2.45 21.46
C THR A 111 -7.62 3.69 20.57
N ASN A 112 -7.61 3.52 19.24
CA ASN A 112 -7.53 4.64 18.29
C ASN A 112 -8.70 5.63 18.45
N LEU A 113 -9.94 5.13 18.53
CA LEU A 113 -11.14 5.97 18.74
C LEU A 113 -11.16 6.63 20.12
N ASP A 114 -10.71 5.95 21.17
CA ASP A 114 -10.64 6.51 22.53
C ASP A 114 -9.62 7.66 22.63
N LEU A 115 -8.47 7.51 21.97
CA LEU A 115 -7.47 8.58 21.86
C LEU A 115 -7.98 9.75 21.02
N ALA A 116 -8.71 9.47 19.92
CA ALA A 116 -9.37 10.50 19.13
C ALA A 116 -10.39 11.28 19.97
N ARG A 117 -11.23 10.60 20.74
CA ARG A 117 -12.21 11.21 21.66
C ARG A 117 -11.53 12.07 22.73
N LYS A 118 -10.46 11.54 23.35
CA LYS A 118 -9.65 12.26 24.34
C LYS A 118 -9.01 13.53 23.78
N SER A 119 -8.64 13.53 22.49
CA SER A 119 -8.04 14.70 21.84
C SER A 119 -9.01 15.89 21.70
N GLY A 120 -10.33 15.63 21.71
CA GLY A 120 -11.37 16.65 21.54
C GLY A 120 -11.40 17.29 20.14
N LEU A 121 -10.70 16.70 19.16
CA LEU A 121 -10.64 17.21 17.80
C LEU A 121 -11.91 16.81 17.00
N ARG A 122 -12.20 17.59 15.96
CA ARG A 122 -13.36 17.41 15.07
C ARG A 122 -13.00 17.25 13.60
N LYS A 123 -11.69 17.26 13.29
CA LYS A 123 -11.18 17.01 11.96
C LYS A 123 -10.54 15.64 11.94
N PHE A 124 -10.83 14.86 10.91
CA PHE A 124 -10.38 13.48 10.83
C PHE A 124 -9.81 13.15 9.46
N ILE A 125 -8.77 12.32 9.46
CA ILE A 125 -8.22 11.72 8.25
C ILE A 125 -8.37 10.20 8.39
N ILE A 126 -9.08 9.59 7.46
CA ILE A 126 -9.34 8.16 7.42
C ILE A 126 -8.29 7.49 6.54
N VAL A 127 -7.61 6.50 7.10
CA VAL A 127 -6.65 5.64 6.38
C VAL A 127 -7.01 4.17 6.60
N ASP A 128 -6.65 3.33 5.65
CA ASP A 128 -6.82 1.89 5.77
C ASP A 128 -5.73 1.31 6.70
N ASP A 129 -6.14 0.35 7.53
CA ASP A 129 -5.34 -0.24 8.60
C ASP A 129 -4.27 -1.23 8.12
N SER A 130 -4.25 -1.53 6.83
CA SER A 130 -3.27 -2.43 6.19
C SER A 130 -2.09 -1.66 5.59
N PHE A 131 -2.21 -0.34 5.42
CA PHE A 131 -1.22 0.51 4.75
C PHE A 131 -0.60 1.53 5.71
N GLY A 132 0.31 1.09 6.58
CA GLY A 132 0.94 1.95 7.59
C GLY A 132 1.65 3.19 7.00
N TYR A 133 2.17 3.10 5.77
CA TYR A 133 2.76 4.24 5.08
C TYR A 133 1.74 5.36 4.80
N ASN A 134 0.45 5.07 4.62
CA ASN A 134 -0.57 6.11 4.43
C ASN A 134 -0.74 6.94 5.70
N ALA A 135 -0.73 6.28 6.87
CA ALA A 135 -0.80 6.94 8.16
C ALA A 135 0.41 7.88 8.37
N LEU A 136 1.64 7.41 8.07
CA LEU A 136 2.83 8.27 8.17
C LEU A 136 2.84 9.42 7.16
N SER A 137 2.31 9.18 5.97
CA SER A 137 2.24 10.19 4.90
C SER A 137 1.46 11.42 5.34
N VAL A 138 0.34 11.20 6.06
CA VAL A 138 -0.53 12.29 6.53
C VAL A 138 -0.13 12.84 7.89
N THR A 139 0.78 12.20 8.65
CA THR A 139 1.14 12.64 10.01
C THR A 139 1.49 14.13 10.12
N PRO A 140 2.38 14.71 9.29
CA PRO A 140 2.71 16.13 9.40
C PRO A 140 1.49 17.03 9.15
N LEU A 141 0.70 16.68 8.13
CA LEU A 141 -0.52 17.40 7.78
C LEU A 141 -1.55 17.32 8.91
N ALA A 142 -1.76 16.13 9.49
CA ALA A 142 -2.68 15.89 10.58
C ALA A 142 -2.34 16.74 11.81
N ILE A 143 -1.07 16.75 12.21
CA ILE A 143 -0.59 17.55 13.35
C ILE A 143 -0.79 19.03 13.11
N GLN A 144 -0.44 19.49 11.91
CA GLN A 144 -0.55 20.88 11.52
C GLN A 144 -2.00 21.38 11.47
N ASP A 145 -2.90 20.59 10.87
CA ASP A 145 -4.31 20.95 10.71
C ASP A 145 -5.15 20.67 11.96
N ARG A 146 -4.52 20.10 12.99
CA ARG A 146 -5.14 19.56 14.21
C ARG A 146 -6.25 18.56 13.87
N ALA A 147 -5.93 17.60 13.01
CA ALA A 147 -6.76 16.48 12.65
C ALA A 147 -6.25 15.19 13.28
N PHE A 148 -7.15 14.31 13.71
CA PHE A 148 -6.79 12.97 14.19
C PHE A 148 -6.89 11.96 13.05
N VAL A 149 -6.00 10.97 13.02
CA VAL A 149 -5.99 9.93 11.99
C VAL A 149 -6.68 8.68 12.52
N LEU A 150 -7.73 8.25 11.82
CA LEU A 150 -8.53 7.09 12.19
C LEU A 150 -8.27 5.93 11.22
N PHE A 151 -8.22 4.72 11.78
CA PHE A 151 -8.10 3.49 11.01
C PHE A 151 -9.48 2.93 10.68
N ALA A 152 -9.81 2.78 9.39
CA ALA A 152 -11.08 2.22 8.95
C ALA A 152 -10.90 1.12 7.91
N SER A 153 -11.66 0.05 8.06
CA SER A 153 -11.76 -1.10 7.17
C SER A 153 -13.19 -1.63 7.17
N LYS A 154 -13.53 -2.60 6.31
CA LYS A 154 -14.82 -3.32 6.39
C LYS A 154 -15.11 -3.89 7.78
N ARG A 155 -14.06 -4.21 8.57
CA ARG A 155 -14.21 -4.89 9.87
C ARG A 155 -14.69 -3.97 11.00
N ASN A 156 -14.41 -2.68 10.92
CA ASN A 156 -14.64 -1.74 12.02
C ASN A 156 -15.35 -0.45 11.56
N ILE A 157 -15.84 -0.40 10.32
CA ILE A 157 -16.47 0.80 9.76
C ILE A 157 -17.67 1.27 10.56
N ASP A 158 -18.48 0.35 11.10
CA ASP A 158 -19.64 0.71 11.93
C ASP A 158 -19.22 1.50 13.18
N LEU A 159 -18.10 1.14 13.83
CA LEU A 159 -17.58 1.85 15.01
C LEU A 159 -17.03 3.23 14.66
N VAL A 160 -16.39 3.35 13.48
CA VAL A 160 -15.85 4.62 13.00
C VAL A 160 -16.99 5.58 12.65
N GLU A 161 -18.02 5.10 11.96
CA GLU A 161 -19.19 5.91 11.61
C GLU A 161 -19.93 6.39 12.87
N GLU A 162 -20.21 5.49 13.83
CA GLU A 162 -20.83 5.86 15.11
C GLU A 162 -20.02 6.92 15.86
N PHE A 163 -18.69 6.76 15.90
CA PHE A 163 -17.80 7.74 16.50
C PHE A 163 -17.87 9.11 15.79
N LEU A 164 -17.89 9.13 14.46
CA LEU A 164 -17.93 10.36 13.68
C LEU A 164 -19.27 11.10 13.88
N ASP A 165 -20.40 10.38 13.91
CA ASP A 165 -21.72 10.95 14.22
C ASP A 165 -21.72 11.66 15.59
N ASP A 166 -21.11 11.04 16.60
CA ASP A 166 -21.01 11.60 17.96
C ASP A 166 -20.00 12.77 18.06
N ALA A 167 -18.91 12.73 17.29
CA ALA A 167 -17.81 13.68 17.41
C ALA A 167 -18.14 15.09 16.87
N GLY A 168 -19.14 15.21 16.00
CA GLY A 168 -19.49 16.47 15.33
C GLY A 168 -18.41 16.90 14.34
N VAL A 169 -18.24 16.12 13.27
CA VAL A 169 -17.21 16.28 12.24
C VAL A 169 -17.27 17.66 11.57
N GLU A 170 -16.14 18.36 11.54
CA GLU A 170 -15.95 19.63 10.83
C GLU A 170 -15.27 19.47 9.47
N ASP A 171 -14.35 18.51 9.35
CA ASP A 171 -13.66 18.17 8.09
C ASP A 171 -13.28 16.69 8.11
N LEU A 172 -13.51 16.02 6.98
CA LEU A 172 -13.17 14.62 6.80
C LEU A 172 -12.34 14.45 5.52
N MET A 173 -11.23 13.73 5.62
CA MET A 173 -10.42 13.33 4.48
C MET A 173 -10.32 11.81 4.40
N LEU A 174 -10.60 11.23 3.24
CA LEU A 174 -10.27 9.83 2.93
C LEU A 174 -8.92 9.81 2.21
N PHE A 175 -7.91 9.17 2.81
CA PHE A 175 -6.54 9.19 2.31
C PHE A 175 -6.02 7.80 1.95
N GLY A 176 -5.49 7.70 0.73
CA GLY A 176 -4.99 6.48 0.13
C GLY A 176 -6.12 5.55 -0.34
N ARG A 177 -5.74 4.29 -0.56
CA ARG A 177 -6.67 3.25 -0.97
C ARG A 177 -7.53 2.80 0.22
N LEU A 178 -8.84 3.07 0.13
CA LEU A 178 -9.84 2.62 1.09
C LEU A 178 -10.84 1.67 0.43
N ASP A 179 -11.35 0.76 1.24
CA ASP A 179 -12.43 -0.13 0.86
C ASP A 179 -13.68 0.64 0.39
N ARG A 180 -14.43 0.08 -0.58
CA ARG A 180 -15.68 0.70 -1.06
C ARG A 180 -16.69 0.90 0.05
N GLU A 181 -16.90 -0.08 0.92
CA GLU A 181 -17.85 0.02 2.01
C GLU A 181 -17.52 1.18 2.95
N VAL A 182 -16.21 1.39 3.22
CA VAL A 182 -15.73 2.55 3.97
C VAL A 182 -16.05 3.85 3.24
N LYS A 183 -15.77 3.95 1.94
CA LYS A 183 -16.08 5.14 1.12
C LYS A 183 -17.57 5.43 1.10
N ASP A 184 -18.41 4.42 0.90
CA ASP A 184 -19.86 4.54 0.77
C ASP A 184 -20.50 4.95 2.09
N ARG A 185 -20.10 4.34 3.22
CA ARG A 185 -20.61 4.70 4.55
C ARG A 185 -20.21 6.11 4.95
N LEU A 186 -18.97 6.50 4.66
CA LEU A 186 -18.48 7.84 5.02
C LEU A 186 -18.86 8.93 4.01
N ALA A 187 -19.57 8.60 2.93
CA ALA A 187 -19.98 9.58 1.92
C ALA A 187 -20.95 10.65 2.47
N SER A 188 -21.73 10.32 3.51
CA SER A 188 -22.66 11.25 4.17
C SER A 188 -21.98 12.45 4.82
N PHE A 189 -20.67 12.33 5.14
CA PHE A 189 -19.86 13.39 5.73
C PHE A 189 -19.18 14.31 4.69
N ASP A 190 -19.48 14.16 3.40
CA ASP A 190 -18.88 14.92 2.29
C ASP A 190 -17.34 14.96 2.33
N PRO A 191 -16.65 13.81 2.37
CA PRO A 191 -15.21 13.81 2.60
C PRO A 191 -14.41 14.24 1.37
N LYS A 192 -13.27 14.87 1.63
CA LYS A 192 -12.22 15.10 0.62
C LYS A 192 -11.49 13.79 0.35
N ILE A 193 -11.37 13.38 -0.91
CA ILE A 193 -10.68 12.14 -1.27
C ILE A 193 -9.29 12.45 -1.85
N VAL A 194 -8.25 11.82 -1.29
CA VAL A 194 -6.89 11.80 -1.83
C VAL A 194 -6.50 10.36 -2.09
N ASN A 195 -6.65 9.92 -3.34
CA ASN A 195 -6.23 8.59 -3.79
C ASN A 195 -5.91 8.64 -5.28
N THR A 196 -4.63 8.60 -5.61
CA THR A 196 -4.10 8.56 -6.97
C THR A 196 -3.77 7.13 -7.42
N GLY A 197 -3.88 6.15 -6.51
CA GLY A 197 -3.44 4.77 -6.70
C GLY A 197 -1.92 4.58 -6.56
N ASP A 198 -1.19 5.62 -6.17
CA ASP A 198 0.26 5.63 -6.05
C ASP A 198 0.69 6.31 -4.74
N ARG A 199 1.34 5.56 -3.84
CA ARG A 199 1.66 6.05 -2.48
C ARG A 199 2.54 7.29 -2.46
N PHE A 200 3.42 7.44 -3.46
CA PHE A 200 4.33 8.57 -3.57
C PHE A 200 3.58 9.83 -4.03
N SER A 201 2.66 9.68 -4.97
CA SER A 201 1.79 10.77 -5.45
C SER A 201 0.80 11.21 -4.38
N ASP A 202 0.22 10.26 -3.64
CA ASP A 202 -0.65 10.57 -2.49
C ASP A 202 0.14 11.30 -1.39
N ASN A 203 1.37 10.87 -1.12
CA ASN A 203 2.28 11.58 -0.21
C ASN A 203 2.61 12.99 -0.69
N ILE A 204 2.90 13.17 -1.98
CA ILE A 204 3.11 14.50 -2.56
C ILE A 204 1.87 15.39 -2.41
N GLU A 205 0.66 14.85 -2.56
CA GLU A 205 -0.58 15.61 -2.37
C GLU A 205 -0.79 16.02 -0.90
N ALA A 206 -0.49 15.13 0.07
CA ALA A 206 -0.48 15.49 1.48
C ALA A 206 0.52 16.62 1.77
N MET A 207 1.72 16.54 1.20
CA MET A 207 2.75 17.56 1.39
C MET A 207 2.40 18.88 0.68
N ARG A 208 1.72 18.83 -0.47
CA ARG A 208 1.20 20.02 -1.15
C ARG A 208 0.22 20.77 -0.25
N ARG A 209 -0.64 20.06 0.48
CA ARG A 209 -1.57 20.63 1.46
C ARG A 209 -0.85 21.19 2.68
N PHE A 210 0.13 20.46 3.22
CA PHE A 210 0.99 20.94 4.31
C PHE A 210 1.60 22.32 3.97
N TYR A 211 2.11 22.48 2.75
CA TYR A 211 2.73 23.72 2.29
C TYR A 211 1.76 24.89 2.07
N GLN A 212 0.44 24.65 2.05
CA GLN A 212 -0.56 25.73 1.98
C GLN A 212 -0.66 26.46 3.33
N THR A 213 -0.35 25.77 4.42
CA THR A 213 -0.56 26.26 5.80
C THR A 213 0.75 26.49 6.55
N ALA A 214 1.88 25.88 6.15
CA ALA A 214 3.20 26.11 6.73
C ALA A 214 4.29 26.15 5.67
N ARG A 215 5.29 26.99 5.90
CA ARG A 215 6.50 27.04 5.08
C ARG A 215 7.68 26.65 5.93
N THR A 216 8.42 25.64 5.47
CA THR A 216 9.65 25.20 6.11
C THR A 216 10.69 24.89 5.04
N GLN A 217 11.94 25.15 5.38
CA GLN A 217 13.09 24.82 4.55
C GLN A 217 13.59 23.40 4.74
N GLN A 218 13.10 22.73 5.79
CA GLN A 218 13.54 21.41 6.19
C GLN A 218 12.45 20.38 5.95
N VAL A 219 12.79 19.31 5.22
CA VAL A 219 11.93 18.15 4.98
C VAL A 219 12.52 16.90 5.61
N ILE A 220 11.68 15.95 5.97
CA ILE A 220 12.09 14.59 6.35
C ILE A 220 11.98 13.70 5.12
N LEU A 221 13.00 12.89 4.87
CA LEU A 221 13.07 11.93 3.79
C LEU A 221 13.14 10.51 4.38
N THR A 222 12.20 9.65 4.00
CA THR A 222 12.10 8.26 4.50
C THR A 222 11.51 7.33 3.42
N ASN A 223 11.50 6.02 3.63
CA ASN A 223 10.77 5.08 2.77
C ASN A 223 9.35 4.77 3.27
N GLY A 224 8.98 5.31 4.44
CA GLY A 224 7.65 5.12 5.03
C GLY A 224 7.42 3.71 5.60
N GLU A 225 8.47 2.95 5.90
CA GLU A 225 8.37 1.58 6.42
C GLU A 225 8.47 1.47 7.95
N PHE A 226 8.67 2.59 8.65
CA PHE A 226 8.82 2.62 10.10
C PHE A 226 8.41 3.97 10.70
N ILE A 227 7.96 3.94 11.95
CA ILE A 227 7.74 5.13 12.78
C ILE A 227 9.07 5.51 13.43
N GLU A 228 9.39 6.80 13.41
CA GLU A 228 10.50 7.40 14.14
C GLU A 228 9.99 8.68 14.84
N PRO A 229 10.42 9.01 16.07
CA PRO A 229 9.77 10.07 16.85
C PRO A 229 9.82 11.44 16.17
N GLY A 230 10.91 11.74 15.44
CA GLY A 230 11.06 12.99 14.68
C GLY A 230 10.05 13.16 13.54
N ILE A 231 9.57 12.06 12.96
CA ILE A 231 8.46 12.08 11.98
C ILE A 231 7.16 12.51 12.69
N MET A 232 6.92 11.96 13.88
CA MET A 232 5.70 12.18 14.64
C MET A 232 5.62 13.56 15.29
N ILE A 233 6.69 14.37 15.30
CA ILE A 233 6.63 15.76 15.79
C ILE A 233 5.80 16.67 14.85
N GLY A 234 5.73 16.35 13.55
CA GLY A 234 4.90 17.07 12.58
C GLY A 234 5.39 18.47 12.18
N THR A 235 6.58 18.91 12.60
CA THR A 235 7.14 20.23 12.25
C THR A 235 7.73 20.30 10.84
N SER A 236 8.03 19.15 10.23
CA SER A 236 8.59 19.04 8.89
C SER A 236 7.70 18.13 8.04
N PRO A 237 7.48 18.47 6.76
CA PRO A 237 6.82 17.58 5.81
C PRO A 237 7.69 16.34 5.60
N VAL A 238 7.04 15.22 5.33
CA VAL A 238 7.65 13.90 5.19
C VAL A 238 7.47 13.43 3.75
N PHE A 239 8.58 13.25 3.03
CA PHE A 239 8.59 12.72 1.67
C PHE A 239 9.04 11.27 1.64
N PHE A 240 8.30 10.46 0.90
CA PHE A 240 8.71 9.10 0.57
C PHE A 240 9.68 9.09 -0.60
N ILE A 241 10.86 8.51 -0.39
CA ILE A 241 11.97 8.54 -1.36
C ILE A 241 12.33 7.18 -1.93
N GLY A 242 11.56 6.15 -1.57
CA GLY A 242 11.85 4.77 -1.97
C GLY A 242 13.04 4.17 -1.24
N SER A 243 13.16 2.85 -1.29
CA SER A 243 14.25 2.16 -0.57
C SER A 243 15.55 2.09 -1.37
N ASN A 244 15.49 1.87 -2.69
CA ASN A 244 16.67 1.70 -3.54
C ASN A 244 16.70 2.69 -4.72
N GLU A 245 15.53 3.08 -5.21
CA GLU A 245 15.35 4.07 -6.27
C GLU A 245 14.40 5.18 -5.83
N VAL A 246 14.67 6.42 -6.27
CA VAL A 246 13.83 7.58 -5.94
C VAL A 246 12.85 7.81 -7.08
N PRO A 247 11.53 7.73 -6.85
CA PRO A 247 10.56 7.96 -7.91
C PRO A 247 10.71 9.36 -8.52
N THR A 248 10.64 9.44 -9.85
CA THR A 248 10.92 10.69 -10.58
C THR A 248 10.00 11.83 -10.16
N GLN A 249 8.73 11.54 -9.91
CA GLN A 249 7.75 12.51 -9.42
C GLN A 249 8.13 13.15 -8.07
N VAL A 250 8.85 12.43 -7.19
CA VAL A 250 9.35 12.97 -5.93
C VAL A 250 10.50 13.94 -6.20
N ILE A 251 11.43 13.57 -7.09
CA ILE A 251 12.53 14.46 -7.53
C ILE A 251 11.96 15.73 -8.15
N ASP A 252 11.00 15.60 -9.06
CA ASP A 252 10.39 16.72 -9.78
C ASP A 252 9.64 17.64 -8.82
N PHE A 253 8.89 17.07 -7.88
CA PHE A 253 8.22 17.86 -6.84
C PHE A 253 9.22 18.65 -6.01
N LEU A 254 10.27 17.99 -5.47
CA LEU A 254 11.28 18.65 -4.65
C LEU A 254 12.04 19.74 -5.43
N LYS A 255 12.36 19.52 -6.71
CA LYS A 255 12.98 20.54 -7.58
C LYS A 255 12.07 21.74 -7.81
N SER A 256 10.78 21.48 -8.03
CA SER A 256 9.80 22.54 -8.30
C SER A 256 9.43 23.36 -7.07
N ASN A 257 9.77 22.87 -5.86
CA ASN A 257 9.45 23.51 -4.60
C ASN A 257 10.64 24.33 -4.07
N PRO A 258 10.65 25.66 -4.27
CA PRO A 258 11.79 26.50 -3.91
C PRO A 258 11.99 26.66 -2.40
N TYR A 259 11.05 26.21 -1.58
CA TYR A 259 11.18 26.32 -0.13
C TYR A 259 12.15 25.28 0.43
N VAL A 260 12.32 24.12 -0.22
CA VAL A 260 13.11 23.01 0.34
C VAL A 260 14.61 23.26 0.15
N GLU A 261 15.34 23.40 1.25
CA GLU A 261 16.81 23.58 1.25
C GLU A 261 17.56 22.44 1.93
N VAL A 262 16.92 21.78 2.91
CA VAL A 262 17.52 20.73 3.74
C VAL A 262 16.62 19.51 3.81
N GLY A 263 17.15 18.34 3.48
CA GLY A 263 16.52 17.04 3.71
C GLY A 263 17.18 16.30 4.87
N ILE A 264 16.42 15.93 5.89
CA ILE A 264 16.84 14.99 6.93
C ILE A 264 16.39 13.60 6.53
N VAL A 265 17.34 12.75 6.18
CA VAL A 265 17.11 11.35 5.86
C VAL A 265 17.12 10.55 7.14
N ILE A 266 16.03 9.82 7.37
CA ILE A 266 15.89 8.90 8.49
C ILE A 266 15.90 7.49 7.92
N GLY A 267 16.82 6.65 8.36
CA GLY A 267 17.08 5.31 7.81
C GLY A 267 18.47 5.22 7.18
N ASN A 268 19.34 4.36 7.74
CA ASN A 268 20.72 4.22 7.29
C ASN A 268 20.82 3.58 5.89
N ASP A 269 19.92 2.66 5.61
CA ASP A 269 19.73 1.98 4.33
C ASP A 269 19.33 2.94 3.19
N LEU A 270 18.85 4.14 3.52
CA LEU A 270 18.48 5.16 2.55
C LEU A 270 19.65 6.08 2.13
N THR A 271 20.88 5.79 2.56
CA THR A 271 22.06 6.57 2.17
C THR A 271 22.24 6.67 0.63
N PRO A 272 22.04 5.60 -0.17
CA PRO A 272 22.14 5.70 -1.63
C PRO A 272 21.07 6.58 -2.26
N THR A 273 19.80 6.47 -1.83
CA THR A 273 18.68 7.29 -2.31
C THR A 273 18.82 8.74 -1.88
N ALA A 274 19.31 8.99 -0.66
CA ALA A 274 19.70 10.31 -0.16
C ALA A 274 20.73 11.01 -1.06
N LYS A 275 21.76 10.27 -1.49
CA LYS A 275 22.76 10.79 -2.43
C LYS A 275 22.12 11.14 -3.77
N LYS A 276 21.24 10.29 -4.32
CA LYS A 276 20.51 10.58 -5.57
C LYS A 276 19.68 11.86 -5.44
N ILE A 277 18.98 12.07 -4.32
CA ILE A 277 18.22 13.32 -4.09
C ILE A 277 19.14 14.52 -4.03
N ARG A 278 20.24 14.46 -3.27
CA ARG A 278 21.21 15.55 -3.19
C ARG A 278 21.72 15.92 -4.59
N ASP A 279 22.12 14.91 -5.36
CA ASP A 279 22.74 15.10 -6.67
C ASP A 279 21.72 15.56 -7.72
N ALA A 280 20.46 15.08 -7.66
CA ALA A 280 19.41 15.43 -8.61
C ALA A 280 18.72 16.76 -8.28
N VAL A 281 18.39 17.02 -7.01
CA VAL A 281 17.61 18.18 -6.57
C VAL A 281 18.50 19.37 -6.20
N GLY A 282 19.72 19.12 -5.69
CA GLY A 282 20.65 20.18 -5.28
C GLY A 282 20.45 20.69 -3.84
N ILE A 283 19.69 19.97 -3.01
CA ILE A 283 19.47 20.32 -1.59
C ILE A 283 20.56 19.75 -0.67
N LYS A 284 20.72 20.32 0.52
CA LYS A 284 21.59 19.76 1.55
C LYS A 284 20.92 18.53 2.15
N VAL A 285 21.66 17.45 2.33
CA VAL A 285 21.10 16.21 2.90
C VAL A 285 21.90 15.80 4.14
N LEU A 286 21.19 15.57 5.24
CA LEU A 286 21.72 15.11 6.52
C LEU A 286 21.14 13.75 6.84
N ILE A 287 21.98 12.78 7.22
CA ILE A 287 21.53 11.43 7.57
C ILE A 287 21.45 11.34 9.09
N LYS A 288 20.27 11.04 9.61
CA LYS A 288 20.03 10.70 11.01
C LYS A 288 20.18 9.19 11.17
N PHE A 289 21.22 8.74 11.86
CA PHE A 289 21.50 7.30 12.06
C PHE A 289 21.50 6.87 13.53
N ALA A 290 21.57 7.83 14.46
CA ALA A 290 21.68 7.56 15.88
C ALA A 290 21.02 8.67 16.72
N GLN A 291 20.81 8.37 18.00
CA GLN A 291 20.33 9.29 19.01
C GLN A 291 21.20 9.21 20.27
N GLY A 292 21.26 10.31 21.01
CA GLY A 292 21.92 10.34 22.32
C GLY A 292 20.94 9.98 23.43
N ARG A 293 21.32 9.05 24.32
CA ARG A 293 20.60 8.74 25.56
C ARG A 293 21.59 8.55 26.69
N SER A 294 21.46 9.31 27.78
CA SER A 294 22.33 9.19 28.97
C SER A 294 23.83 9.16 28.65
N SER A 295 24.28 10.09 27.79
CA SER A 295 25.67 10.20 27.29
C SER A 295 26.17 9.05 26.40
N GLN A 296 25.29 8.12 26.02
CA GLN A 296 25.59 7.05 25.06
C GLN A 296 24.99 7.37 23.70
N LEU A 297 25.68 6.94 22.64
CA LEU A 297 25.17 6.96 21.28
C LEU A 297 24.46 5.62 21.02
N LEU A 298 23.15 5.66 20.77
CA LEU A 298 22.32 4.50 20.47
C LEU A 298 21.79 4.58 19.05
N SER A 299 21.36 3.44 18.50
CA SER A 299 20.56 3.44 17.27
C SER A 299 19.26 4.23 17.46
N LEU A 300 18.73 4.76 16.38
CA LEU A 300 17.40 5.36 16.38
C LEU A 300 16.35 4.32 16.76
N ASP A 301 15.36 4.73 17.54
CA ASP A 301 14.21 3.91 17.86
C ASP A 301 13.28 3.88 16.63
N TYR A 302 13.33 2.78 15.88
CA TYR A 302 12.42 2.54 14.77
C TYR A 302 11.35 1.55 15.17
N PHE A 303 10.09 1.88 14.91
CA PHE A 303 9.01 0.92 15.00
C PHE A 303 8.61 0.45 13.60
N PRO A 304 8.82 -0.82 13.23
CA PRO A 304 8.51 -1.30 11.89
C PRO A 304 7.01 -1.25 11.63
N MET A 305 6.62 -0.82 10.42
CA MET A 305 5.25 -0.85 9.96
C MET A 305 5.01 -1.98 8.95
N PRO A 306 3.74 -2.40 8.74
CA PRO A 306 3.42 -3.34 7.69
C PRO A 306 3.91 -2.82 6.34
N LYS A 307 4.58 -3.70 5.59
CA LYS A 307 5.08 -3.42 4.25
C LYS A 307 4.89 -4.62 3.34
N TYR A 308 4.82 -4.34 2.05
CA TYR A 308 4.80 -5.38 1.04
C TYR A 308 6.20 -5.93 0.78
N ASN A 309 6.32 -7.25 0.91
CA ASN A 309 7.53 -7.97 0.52
C ASN A 309 7.45 -8.26 -0.99
N LEU A 310 7.83 -7.27 -1.79
CA LEU A 310 8.02 -7.42 -3.23
C LEU A 310 9.31 -8.18 -3.52
N ALA A 311 9.27 -9.14 -4.44
CA ALA A 311 10.44 -9.91 -4.83
C ALA A 311 10.29 -10.35 -6.28
N VAL A 312 11.24 -9.96 -7.12
CA VAL A 312 11.31 -10.32 -8.55
C VAL A 312 12.67 -10.91 -8.85
N GLU A 313 12.72 -11.92 -9.70
CA GLU A 313 13.97 -12.49 -10.23
C GLU A 313 13.91 -12.66 -11.75
N ILE A 314 15.09 -12.85 -12.37
CA ILE A 314 15.20 -13.28 -13.77
C ILE A 314 15.42 -14.79 -13.79
N LYS A 315 14.35 -15.52 -14.12
CA LYS A 315 14.32 -16.99 -14.15
C LYS A 315 15.16 -17.56 -15.29
N SER A 316 15.09 -16.96 -16.48
CA SER A 316 15.89 -17.39 -17.63
C SER A 316 16.14 -16.29 -18.65
N VAL A 317 17.24 -16.44 -19.39
CA VAL A 317 17.63 -15.57 -20.49
C VAL A 317 17.99 -16.42 -21.69
N LYS A 318 17.25 -16.26 -22.78
CA LYS A 318 17.43 -17.02 -24.02
C LYS A 318 17.58 -16.09 -25.20
N TYR A 319 18.42 -16.42 -26.18
CA TYR A 319 18.51 -15.70 -27.44
C TYR A 319 17.99 -16.57 -28.58
N ASN A 320 16.92 -16.14 -29.21
CA ASN A 320 16.34 -16.85 -30.35
C ASN A 320 17.04 -16.43 -31.64
N THR A 321 17.81 -17.36 -32.21
CA THR A 321 18.64 -17.08 -33.39
C THR A 321 17.82 -16.88 -34.67
N LEU A 322 16.58 -17.38 -34.72
CA LEU A 322 15.70 -17.24 -35.88
C LEU A 322 15.02 -15.87 -35.89
N THR A 323 14.51 -15.43 -34.74
CA THR A 323 13.80 -14.14 -34.61
C THR A 323 14.71 -12.97 -34.27
N LYS A 324 15.99 -13.24 -33.92
CA LYS A 324 16.96 -12.25 -33.42
C LYS A 324 16.44 -11.48 -32.20
N GLN A 325 15.84 -12.20 -31.26
CA GLN A 325 15.27 -11.64 -30.03
C GLN A 325 15.92 -12.25 -28.80
N LEU A 326 16.22 -11.40 -27.83
CA LEU A 326 16.58 -11.80 -26.47
C LEU A 326 15.28 -11.94 -25.66
N GLU A 327 14.99 -13.13 -25.19
CA GLU A 327 13.87 -13.49 -24.34
C GLU A 327 14.32 -13.49 -22.87
N VAL A 328 13.76 -12.60 -22.05
CA VAL A 328 14.04 -12.52 -20.61
C VAL A 328 12.76 -12.89 -19.86
N VAL A 329 12.82 -13.93 -19.04
CA VAL A 329 11.69 -14.41 -18.25
C VAL A 329 11.85 -13.93 -16.81
N TYR A 330 10.95 -13.06 -16.38
CA TYR A 330 10.84 -12.59 -15.00
C TYR A 330 9.89 -13.48 -14.22
N GLU A 331 10.17 -13.65 -12.93
CA GLU A 331 9.30 -14.34 -11.98
C GLU A 331 9.04 -13.42 -10.80
N ASN A 332 7.76 -13.19 -10.49
CA ASN A 332 7.35 -12.49 -9.29
C ASN A 332 7.17 -13.51 -8.17
N LEU A 333 8.05 -13.49 -7.18
CA LEU A 333 8.02 -14.39 -6.03
C LEU A 333 7.01 -13.93 -4.96
N ALA A 334 6.51 -12.70 -5.05
CA ALA A 334 5.58 -12.13 -4.09
C ALA A 334 4.15 -12.68 -4.27
N PRO A 335 3.34 -12.74 -3.19
CA PRO A 335 1.93 -13.12 -3.25
C PRO A 335 1.03 -11.97 -3.73
N ILE A 336 1.61 -10.89 -4.24
CA ILE A 336 0.89 -9.74 -4.79
C ILE A 336 1.48 -9.38 -6.15
N PRO A 337 0.71 -8.73 -7.04
CA PRO A 337 1.22 -8.28 -8.32
C PRO A 337 2.32 -7.23 -8.19
N THR A 338 3.23 -7.21 -9.16
CA THR A 338 4.39 -6.30 -9.19
C THR A 338 4.54 -5.71 -10.59
N TYR A 339 4.96 -4.45 -10.67
CA TYR A 339 5.39 -3.81 -11.92
C TYR A 339 6.90 -3.85 -12.03
N VAL A 340 7.41 -4.17 -13.21
CA VAL A 340 8.83 -4.39 -13.48
C VAL A 340 9.23 -3.55 -14.69
N LYS A 341 10.44 -3.00 -14.65
CA LYS A 341 11.06 -2.27 -15.77
C LYS A 341 12.55 -2.57 -15.80
N ALA A 342 13.04 -3.17 -16.87
CA ALA A 342 14.46 -3.26 -17.12
C ALA A 342 15.01 -1.90 -17.55
N THR A 343 15.78 -1.24 -16.69
CA THR A 343 16.46 0.01 -17.05
C THR A 343 17.59 -0.28 -18.02
N SER A 344 18.30 -1.40 -17.84
CA SER A 344 19.20 -1.93 -18.84
C SER A 344 19.43 -3.43 -18.77
N HIS A 345 19.70 -3.97 -19.95
CA HIS A 345 20.19 -5.30 -20.22
C HIS A 345 21.43 -5.16 -21.08
N ASP A 346 22.59 -5.20 -20.45
CA ASP A 346 23.89 -5.07 -21.08
C ASP A 346 24.42 -6.49 -21.40
N VAL A 347 24.59 -6.80 -22.68
CA VAL A 347 25.05 -8.12 -23.16
C VAL A 347 26.57 -8.08 -23.32
N PHE A 348 27.25 -9.04 -22.70
CA PHE A 348 28.70 -9.21 -22.73
C PHE A 348 29.12 -10.55 -23.32
N LEU A 349 30.24 -10.54 -24.04
CA LEU A 349 30.98 -11.72 -24.50
C LEU A 349 32.38 -11.67 -23.90
N GLY A 350 32.62 -12.45 -22.86
CA GLY A 350 33.77 -12.24 -21.99
C GLY A 350 33.71 -10.83 -21.37
N GLU A 351 34.73 -10.00 -21.65
CA GLU A 351 34.80 -8.61 -21.17
C GLU A 351 34.23 -7.59 -22.18
N ARG A 352 33.87 -8.02 -23.40
CA ARG A 352 33.41 -7.12 -24.46
C ARG A 352 31.90 -6.89 -24.34
N HIS A 353 31.51 -5.64 -24.12
CA HIS A 353 30.12 -5.20 -24.25
C HIS A 353 29.68 -5.17 -25.73
N VAL A 354 28.60 -5.85 -26.08
CA VAL A 354 28.14 -5.98 -27.48
C VAL A 354 26.77 -5.37 -27.77
N ALA A 355 25.88 -5.29 -26.79
CA ALA A 355 24.55 -4.73 -26.97
C ALA A 355 23.96 -4.23 -25.66
N LYS A 356 23.10 -3.22 -25.73
CA LYS A 356 22.30 -2.72 -24.61
C LYS A 356 20.85 -2.58 -25.03
N VAL A 357 19.94 -3.21 -24.30
CA VAL A 357 18.48 -3.11 -24.48
C VAL A 357 17.80 -2.79 -23.15
N GLY A 358 16.52 -2.42 -23.16
CA GLY A 358 15.77 -2.09 -21.95
C GLY A 358 14.34 -1.69 -22.28
N ASP A 359 13.55 -1.46 -21.24
CA ASP A 359 12.14 -1.13 -21.34
C ASP A 359 11.90 0.39 -21.32
N GLN A 360 10.92 0.83 -22.12
CA GLN A 360 10.43 2.21 -22.08
C GLN A 360 9.44 2.41 -20.94
N GLU A 361 8.53 1.47 -20.75
CA GLU A 361 7.45 1.49 -19.76
C GLU A 361 7.54 0.27 -18.84
N ALA A 362 7.00 0.38 -17.63
CA ALA A 362 6.89 -0.78 -16.75
C ALA A 362 5.82 -1.75 -17.24
N PHE A 363 6.07 -3.04 -17.07
CA PHE A 363 5.13 -4.11 -17.38
C PHE A 363 4.67 -4.82 -16.11
N PHE A 364 3.48 -5.38 -16.16
CA PHE A 364 2.84 -6.09 -15.05
C PHE A 364 3.31 -7.54 -14.98
N VAL A 365 3.60 -8.02 -13.77
CA VAL A 365 3.85 -9.43 -13.45
C VAL A 365 2.96 -9.81 -12.27
N ASP A 366 2.00 -10.71 -12.52
CA ASP A 366 1.03 -11.12 -11.50
C ASP A 366 1.70 -11.85 -10.32
N ALA A 367 0.98 -12.04 -9.21
CA ALA A 367 1.46 -12.72 -8.02
C ALA A 367 1.88 -14.17 -8.32
N ARG A 368 3.10 -14.58 -7.93
CA ARG A 368 3.63 -15.95 -8.12
C ARG A 368 3.64 -16.43 -9.56
N GLU A 369 3.76 -15.51 -10.51
CA GLU A 369 3.67 -15.79 -11.93
C GLU A 369 4.92 -15.35 -12.68
N THR A 370 5.08 -15.87 -13.90
CA THR A 370 6.15 -15.48 -14.80
C THR A 370 5.66 -14.58 -15.93
N ARG A 371 6.60 -13.80 -16.48
CA ARG A 371 6.38 -12.91 -17.61
C ARG A 371 7.62 -12.91 -18.51
N THR A 372 7.42 -13.18 -19.80
CA THR A 372 8.49 -13.10 -20.80
C THR A 372 8.46 -11.75 -21.50
N MET A 373 9.60 -11.07 -21.53
CA MET A 373 9.83 -9.88 -22.36
C MET A 373 10.81 -10.23 -23.47
N THR A 374 10.60 -9.64 -24.65
CA THR A 374 11.47 -9.84 -25.81
C THR A 374 12.11 -8.54 -26.24
N TYR A 375 13.42 -8.57 -26.48
CA TYR A 375 14.19 -7.42 -26.93
C TYR A 375 14.82 -7.71 -28.28
N PRO A 376 14.60 -6.87 -29.31
CA PRO A 376 15.26 -7.04 -30.60
C PRO A 376 16.76 -6.74 -30.47
N VAL A 377 17.61 -7.72 -30.76
CA VAL A 377 19.07 -7.56 -30.73
C VAL A 377 19.74 -8.52 -31.70
N ASP A 378 20.68 -8.03 -32.50
CA ASP A 378 21.42 -8.89 -33.43
C ASP A 378 22.72 -9.40 -32.78
N LEU A 379 22.75 -10.68 -32.42
CA LEU A 379 23.92 -11.37 -31.89
C LEU A 379 24.44 -12.42 -32.89
N SER A 380 24.10 -12.28 -34.18
CA SER A 380 24.37 -13.33 -35.18
C SER A 380 25.86 -13.60 -35.40
N GLU A 381 26.72 -12.60 -35.21
CA GLU A 381 28.18 -12.75 -35.34
C GLU A 381 28.82 -13.55 -34.19
N TYR A 382 28.04 -13.84 -33.15
CA TYR A 382 28.53 -14.36 -31.88
C TYR A 382 27.94 -15.72 -31.50
N PHE A 383 27.28 -16.39 -32.47
CA PHE A 383 26.85 -17.77 -32.29
C PHE A 383 28.05 -18.63 -31.88
N ASN A 384 27.91 -19.36 -30.76
CA ASN A 384 28.93 -20.20 -30.10
C ASN A 384 29.88 -19.51 -29.10
N GLN A 385 29.67 -18.24 -28.75
CA GLN A 385 30.40 -17.61 -27.65
C GLN A 385 29.57 -17.61 -26.36
N ASP A 386 30.24 -17.70 -25.20
CA ASP A 386 29.59 -17.57 -23.91
C ASP A 386 29.15 -16.12 -23.71
N ALA A 387 27.84 -15.89 -23.78
CA ALA A 387 27.20 -14.61 -23.54
C ALA A 387 26.64 -14.51 -22.12
N VAL A 388 26.82 -13.33 -21.52
CA VAL A 388 26.29 -12.98 -20.19
C VAL A 388 25.43 -11.73 -20.34
N LEU A 389 24.26 -11.75 -19.72
CA LEU A 389 23.37 -10.60 -19.56
C LEU A 389 23.59 -9.99 -18.19
N ASP A 390 24.08 -8.76 -18.14
CA ASP A 390 24.11 -7.93 -16.93
C ASP A 390 22.83 -7.07 -16.90
N SER A 391 21.99 -7.27 -15.90
CA SER A 391 20.66 -6.66 -15.84
C SER A 391 20.53 -5.72 -14.67
N ASP A 392 20.04 -4.51 -14.97
CA ASP A 392 19.54 -3.54 -14.00
C ASP A 392 18.02 -3.42 -14.19
N VAL A 393 17.28 -3.84 -13.18
CA VAL A 393 15.83 -3.96 -13.21
C VAL A 393 15.26 -3.25 -12.00
N ILE A 394 14.36 -2.30 -12.23
CA ILE A 394 13.59 -1.66 -11.16
C ILE A 394 12.18 -2.25 -11.09
N TYR A 395 11.64 -2.37 -9.89
CA TYR A 395 10.31 -2.94 -9.67
C TYR A 395 9.61 -2.33 -8.47
N GLY A 396 8.28 -2.45 -8.43
CA GLY A 396 7.45 -1.80 -7.42
C GLY A 396 5.97 -2.20 -7.49
N GLU A 397 5.16 -1.65 -6.58
CA GLU A 397 3.72 -1.93 -6.46
C GLU A 397 2.87 -1.27 -7.56
N ASN A 398 3.37 -0.20 -8.17
CA ASN A 398 2.72 0.59 -9.20
C ASN A 398 3.75 0.99 -10.27
N PRO A 399 3.37 1.16 -11.55
CA PRO A 399 4.29 1.61 -12.61
C PRO A 399 5.02 2.93 -12.30
N ASN A 400 4.46 3.78 -11.44
CA ASN A 400 5.09 5.04 -11.00
C ASN A 400 5.83 4.92 -9.65
N ALA A 401 5.75 3.75 -8.98
CA ALA A 401 6.30 3.47 -7.66
C ALA A 401 7.44 2.42 -7.70
N LEU A 402 8.30 2.45 -8.72
CA LEU A 402 9.38 1.48 -8.89
C LEU A 402 10.58 1.85 -8.00
N ASP A 403 10.57 1.41 -6.75
CA ASP A 403 11.55 1.79 -5.73
C ASP A 403 12.52 0.68 -5.31
N ARG A 404 12.37 -0.54 -5.86
CA ARG A 404 13.27 -1.67 -5.66
C ARG A 404 14.17 -1.86 -6.87
N VAL A 405 15.36 -2.40 -6.64
CA VAL A 405 16.37 -2.66 -7.67
C VAL A 405 16.80 -4.13 -7.60
N LEU A 406 16.88 -4.78 -8.75
CA LEU A 406 17.47 -6.10 -8.97
C LEU A 406 18.67 -5.93 -9.90
N LEU A 407 19.86 -6.21 -9.37
CA LEU A 407 21.10 -6.26 -10.14
C LEU A 407 21.52 -7.73 -10.25
N ILE A 408 21.52 -8.29 -11.46
CA ILE A 408 21.78 -9.73 -11.66
C ILE A 408 22.50 -10.01 -12.97
N LYS A 409 23.38 -11.02 -12.96
CA LYS A 409 24.08 -11.54 -14.14
C LYS A 409 23.57 -12.93 -14.47
N ASN A 410 23.11 -13.14 -15.70
CA ASN A 410 22.59 -14.41 -16.18
C ASN A 410 23.33 -14.87 -17.44
N LYS A 411 23.56 -16.18 -17.59
CA LYS A 411 24.07 -16.73 -18.84
C LYS A 411 22.97 -16.69 -19.91
N VAL A 412 23.32 -16.27 -21.12
CA VAL A 412 22.42 -16.26 -22.28
C VAL A 412 22.47 -17.63 -22.96
N VAL A 413 21.30 -18.27 -23.14
CA VAL A 413 21.18 -19.56 -23.81
C VAL A 413 20.67 -19.36 -25.25
N PHE A 414 21.44 -19.81 -26.24
CA PHE A 414 21.03 -19.71 -27.65
C PHE A 414 20.03 -20.82 -28.01
N ILE A 415 18.92 -20.45 -28.64
CA ILE A 415 17.85 -21.37 -29.08
C ILE A 415 17.43 -21.08 -30.52
N GLN A 416 16.88 -22.07 -31.21
CA GLN A 416 16.27 -21.90 -32.54
C GLN A 416 14.81 -22.34 -32.45
N VAL A 417 13.91 -21.38 -32.25
CA VAL A 417 12.48 -21.67 -32.12
C VAL A 417 11.69 -20.81 -33.08
N GLN A 418 10.89 -21.45 -33.93
CA GLN A 418 9.89 -20.79 -34.75
C GLN A 418 8.55 -20.82 -34.01
N ASP A 419 7.87 -19.67 -33.95
CA ASP A 419 6.57 -19.54 -33.31
C ASP A 419 5.48 -19.29 -34.36
N ASP A 420 4.77 -20.36 -34.74
CA ASP A 420 3.66 -20.33 -35.68
C ASP A 420 2.28 -20.26 -34.98
N SER A 421 2.24 -19.87 -33.70
CA SER A 421 1.00 -19.65 -32.96
C SER A 421 0.35 -18.32 -33.37
N ASP A 422 -0.97 -18.31 -33.47
CA ASP A 422 -1.75 -17.09 -33.67
C ASP A 422 -3.13 -17.25 -33.03
N VAL A 423 -3.63 -16.21 -32.36
CA VAL A 423 -4.85 -16.32 -31.55
C VAL A 423 -5.73 -15.10 -31.70
N THR A 424 -7.03 -15.29 -31.45
CA THR A 424 -8.03 -14.22 -31.44
C THR A 424 -8.87 -14.28 -30.17
N ILE A 425 -9.38 -13.13 -29.74
CA ILE A 425 -10.33 -13.03 -28.62
C ILE A 425 -11.74 -13.11 -29.19
N GLU A 426 -12.51 -14.11 -28.78
CA GLU A 426 -13.89 -14.33 -29.22
C GLU A 426 -14.88 -13.56 -28.33
N SER A 427 -14.76 -13.71 -27.01
CA SER A 427 -15.61 -13.03 -26.04
C SER A 427 -14.94 -12.92 -24.66
N VAL A 428 -15.44 -11.99 -23.86
CA VAL A 428 -15.11 -11.86 -22.44
C VAL A 428 -16.41 -11.80 -21.67
N GLU A 429 -16.59 -12.78 -20.80
CA GLU A 429 -17.86 -13.00 -20.13
C GLU A 429 -17.61 -13.00 -18.62
N TYR A 430 -18.49 -12.39 -17.83
CA TYR A 430 -18.42 -12.49 -16.37
C TYR A 430 -19.49 -13.45 -15.85
N ASN A 431 -19.05 -14.48 -15.15
CA ASN A 431 -19.92 -15.46 -14.55
C ASN A 431 -20.22 -15.08 -13.08
N LYS A 432 -21.41 -14.51 -12.84
CA LYS A 432 -21.82 -14.09 -11.48
C LYS A 432 -21.85 -15.23 -10.47
N ALA A 433 -22.10 -16.46 -10.92
CA ALA A 433 -22.18 -17.61 -10.02
C ALA A 433 -20.82 -18.02 -9.48
N THR A 434 -19.75 -17.85 -10.26
CA THR A 434 -18.39 -18.26 -9.88
C THR A 434 -17.50 -17.09 -9.48
N GLY A 435 -17.92 -15.86 -9.76
CA GLY A 435 -17.11 -14.66 -9.54
C GLY A 435 -15.86 -14.65 -10.40
N ARG A 436 -16.00 -15.00 -11.69
CA ARG A 436 -14.88 -15.13 -12.62
C ARG A 436 -15.17 -14.48 -13.97
N PHE A 437 -14.16 -13.86 -14.54
CA PHE A 437 -14.11 -13.61 -15.98
C PHE A 437 -13.75 -14.91 -16.71
N GLU A 438 -14.41 -15.15 -17.84
CA GLU A 438 -14.18 -16.22 -18.80
C GLU A 438 -13.73 -15.55 -20.10
N VAL A 439 -12.43 -15.61 -20.39
CA VAL A 439 -11.85 -15.09 -21.64
C VAL A 439 -11.81 -16.22 -22.65
N VAL A 440 -12.66 -16.15 -23.66
CA VAL A 440 -12.77 -17.15 -24.71
C VAL A 440 -11.83 -16.77 -25.85
N VAL A 441 -10.90 -17.65 -26.16
CA VAL A 441 -9.87 -17.44 -27.18
C VAL A 441 -9.95 -18.54 -28.23
N GLN A 442 -9.60 -18.22 -29.47
CA GLN A 442 -9.50 -19.20 -30.56
C GLN A 442 -8.08 -19.17 -31.14
N ASN A 443 -7.47 -20.34 -31.29
CA ASN A 443 -6.20 -20.46 -32.00
C ASN A 443 -6.47 -20.53 -33.51
N VAL A 444 -6.03 -19.51 -34.23
CA VAL A 444 -6.14 -19.38 -35.69
C VAL A 444 -4.83 -19.71 -36.41
N GLY A 445 -3.77 -19.99 -35.65
CA GLY A 445 -2.47 -20.42 -36.16
C GLY A 445 -2.44 -21.90 -36.55
N VAL A 446 -1.32 -22.32 -37.13
CA VAL A 446 -1.10 -23.72 -37.56
C VAL A 446 -0.45 -24.57 -36.46
N GLY A 447 0.18 -23.92 -35.47
CA GLY A 447 0.82 -24.57 -34.32
C GLY A 447 -0.02 -24.48 -33.04
N ARG A 448 0.35 -25.28 -32.03
CA ARG A 448 -0.20 -25.12 -30.67
C ARG A 448 0.09 -23.72 -30.12
N ALA A 449 -0.85 -23.18 -29.34
CA ALA A 449 -0.70 -21.89 -28.68
C ALA A 449 -0.91 -22.06 -27.17
N TYR A 450 0.02 -21.53 -26.38
CA TYR A 450 -0.21 -21.24 -24.97
C TYR A 450 -0.68 -19.79 -24.87
N VAL A 451 -1.75 -19.55 -24.10
CA VAL A 451 -2.39 -18.24 -24.02
C VAL A 451 -2.65 -17.87 -22.57
N LYS A 452 -2.21 -16.69 -22.17
CA LYS A 452 -2.47 -16.10 -20.86
C LYS A 452 -3.15 -14.75 -21.04
N PRO A 453 -4.45 -14.62 -20.69
CA PRO A 453 -5.14 -13.35 -20.76
C PRO A 453 -4.79 -12.45 -19.57
N GLN A 454 -4.78 -11.14 -19.82
CA GLN A 454 -4.72 -10.09 -18.83
C GLN A 454 -5.84 -9.08 -19.11
N LEU A 455 -6.55 -8.65 -18.09
CA LEU A 455 -7.54 -7.58 -18.17
C LEU A 455 -6.93 -6.32 -17.56
N ASP A 456 -6.80 -5.29 -18.40
CA ASP A 456 -6.25 -3.99 -17.99
C ASP A 456 -7.37 -3.07 -17.53
N GLY A 457 -7.22 -2.48 -16.34
CA GLY A 457 -8.08 -1.41 -15.86
C GLY A 457 -9.47 -1.86 -15.40
N VAL A 458 -9.60 -3.09 -14.91
CA VAL A 458 -10.83 -3.60 -14.31
C VAL A 458 -11.10 -2.85 -13.01
N ILE A 459 -12.28 -2.28 -12.87
CA ILE A 459 -12.71 -1.59 -11.64
C ILE A 459 -13.22 -2.63 -10.65
N VAL A 460 -12.59 -2.73 -9.48
CA VAL A 460 -12.95 -3.68 -8.42
C VAL A 460 -12.96 -2.92 -7.12
N ALA A 461 -14.12 -2.88 -6.44
CA ALA A 461 -14.32 -2.05 -5.25
C ALA A 461 -14.01 -0.55 -5.50
N GLY A 462 -14.24 -0.10 -6.74
CA GLY A 462 -14.01 1.28 -7.17
C GLY A 462 -12.56 1.60 -7.56
N ASP A 463 -11.64 0.64 -7.44
CA ASP A 463 -10.24 0.84 -7.82
C ASP A 463 -9.94 0.15 -9.15
N LYS A 464 -9.19 0.83 -10.03
CA LYS A 464 -8.68 0.23 -11.27
C LYS A 464 -7.57 -0.76 -10.95
N GLN A 465 -7.68 -1.97 -11.47
CA GLN A 465 -6.73 -3.06 -11.27
C GLN A 465 -6.36 -3.72 -12.59
N VAL A 466 -5.18 -4.32 -12.63
CA VAL A 466 -4.76 -5.26 -13.68
C VAL A 466 -4.86 -6.65 -13.07
N VAL A 467 -5.53 -7.56 -13.77
CA VAL A 467 -5.74 -8.95 -13.32
C VAL A 467 -5.38 -9.91 -14.44
N ALA A 468 -4.67 -11.00 -14.15
CA ALA A 468 -4.31 -12.00 -15.15
C ALA A 468 -4.96 -13.37 -14.85
N GLY A 469 -5.20 -14.11 -15.93
CA GLY A 469 -5.72 -15.49 -15.87
C GLY A 469 -4.63 -16.54 -15.87
N GLU A 470 -5.07 -17.77 -15.70
CA GLU A 470 -4.24 -18.95 -15.88
C GLU A 470 -3.83 -19.08 -17.37
N THR A 471 -2.59 -19.56 -17.59
CA THR A 471 -2.14 -19.97 -18.93
C THR A 471 -2.90 -21.21 -19.35
N ILE A 472 -3.46 -21.21 -20.56
CA ILE A 472 -4.15 -22.34 -21.14
C ILE A 472 -3.49 -22.77 -22.45
N GLU A 473 -3.55 -24.07 -22.76
CA GLU A 473 -3.17 -24.60 -24.06
C GLU A 473 -4.38 -24.61 -24.99
N VAL A 474 -4.19 -24.16 -26.24
CA VAL A 474 -5.22 -24.13 -27.27
C VAL A 474 -4.65 -24.71 -28.57
N LEU A 475 -5.23 -25.82 -29.04
CA LEU A 475 -4.78 -26.47 -30.28
C LEU A 475 -5.27 -25.73 -31.53
N PRO A 476 -4.61 -25.90 -32.69
CA PRO A 476 -5.02 -25.25 -33.95
C PRO A 476 -6.50 -25.44 -34.27
N GLY A 477 -7.21 -24.33 -34.51
CA GLY A 477 -8.64 -24.32 -34.84
C GLY A 477 -9.59 -24.51 -33.65
N GLU A 478 -9.08 -24.81 -32.45
CA GLU A 478 -9.89 -25.00 -31.24
C GLU A 478 -10.12 -23.69 -30.47
N LYS A 479 -11.11 -23.73 -29.57
CA LYS A 479 -11.41 -22.66 -28.61
C LYS A 479 -10.99 -23.08 -27.21
N GLY A 480 -10.37 -22.15 -26.50
CA GLY A 480 -10.02 -22.29 -25.08
C GLY A 480 -10.73 -21.24 -24.23
N VAL A 481 -10.93 -21.54 -22.94
CA VAL A 481 -11.49 -20.59 -21.97
C VAL A 481 -10.55 -20.47 -20.80
N SER A 482 -9.94 -19.29 -20.63
CA SER A 482 -9.12 -18.98 -19.45
C SER A 482 -9.98 -18.22 -18.44
N LYS A 483 -9.78 -18.52 -17.16
CA LYS A 483 -10.61 -18.02 -16.06
C LYS A 483 -9.82 -17.10 -15.15
N ILE A 484 -10.40 -15.98 -14.79
CA ILE A 484 -9.79 -14.96 -13.92
C ILE A 484 -10.71 -14.72 -12.73
N ARG A 485 -10.25 -15.03 -11.51
CA ARG A 485 -11.08 -14.88 -10.31
C ARG A 485 -11.03 -13.44 -9.81
N VAL A 486 -12.15 -12.74 -9.96
CA VAL A 486 -12.34 -11.36 -9.48
C VAL A 486 -13.77 -11.22 -8.99
N LEU A 487 -13.95 -10.83 -7.74
CA LEU A 487 -15.28 -10.57 -7.19
C LEU A 487 -15.68 -9.14 -7.56
N LEU A 488 -16.67 -9.01 -8.44
CA LEU A 488 -17.29 -7.75 -8.79
C LEU A 488 -18.56 -7.57 -7.96
N GLU A 489 -18.73 -6.38 -7.41
CA GLU A 489 -19.93 -5.95 -6.71
C GLU A 489 -20.89 -5.23 -7.68
N GLY A 490 -22.11 -4.93 -7.26
CA GLY A 490 -23.16 -4.35 -8.11
C GLY A 490 -22.69 -3.17 -8.99
N PRO A 491 -22.12 -2.11 -8.40
CA PRO A 491 -21.61 -0.95 -9.14
C PRO A 491 -20.45 -1.28 -10.09
N ASP A 492 -19.61 -2.27 -9.76
CA ASP A 492 -18.47 -2.64 -10.61
C ASP A 492 -18.92 -3.11 -12.01
N PHE A 493 -20.12 -3.68 -12.15
CA PHE A 493 -20.61 -4.12 -13.47
C PHE A 493 -20.85 -2.97 -14.44
N GLU A 494 -21.33 -1.84 -13.92
CA GLU A 494 -21.59 -0.64 -14.73
C GLU A 494 -20.28 0.03 -15.13
N ASP A 495 -19.33 0.07 -14.20
CA ASP A 495 -17.98 0.59 -14.38
C ASP A 495 -17.12 -0.25 -15.34
N ASN A 496 -17.44 -1.53 -15.53
CA ASN A 496 -16.70 -2.48 -16.38
C ASN A 496 -17.46 -2.91 -17.64
N ASN A 497 -18.33 -2.06 -18.19
CA ASN A 497 -19.08 -2.40 -19.41
C ASN A 497 -18.17 -2.72 -20.63
N LYS A 498 -16.95 -2.19 -20.64
CA LYS A 498 -15.90 -2.45 -21.63
C LYS A 498 -14.62 -2.81 -20.93
N ILE A 499 -13.96 -3.86 -21.39
CA ILE A 499 -12.71 -4.34 -20.81
C ILE A 499 -11.64 -4.35 -21.89
N LYS A 500 -10.48 -3.79 -21.55
CA LYS A 500 -9.28 -3.94 -22.36
C LYS A 500 -8.63 -5.28 -22.00
N VAL A 501 -8.59 -6.19 -22.96
CA VAL A 501 -7.97 -7.51 -22.83
C VAL A 501 -6.68 -7.53 -23.62
N ARG A 502 -5.63 -7.96 -22.95
CA ARG A 502 -4.31 -8.24 -23.50
C ARG A 502 -4.07 -9.73 -23.42
N LEU A 503 -4.03 -10.42 -24.56
CA LEU A 503 -3.57 -11.81 -24.59
C LEU A 503 -2.06 -11.81 -24.74
N PHE A 504 -1.40 -12.64 -23.95
CA PHE A 504 -0.02 -13.03 -24.16
C PHE A 504 0.01 -14.46 -24.63
N PHE A 505 0.72 -14.73 -25.73
CA PHE A 505 0.70 -16.07 -26.31
C PHE A 505 2.02 -16.44 -26.99
N GLY A 506 2.20 -17.73 -27.19
CA GLY A 506 3.34 -18.27 -27.91
C GLY A 506 3.26 -19.79 -28.07
N SER A 507 4.19 -20.37 -28.82
CA SER A 507 4.27 -21.83 -29.02
C SER A 507 4.79 -22.59 -27.79
N ARG A 508 5.34 -21.89 -26.79
CA ARG A 508 5.89 -22.44 -25.55
C ARG A 508 5.27 -21.79 -24.32
N GLU A 509 4.93 -22.60 -23.33
CA GLU A 509 4.30 -22.14 -22.08
C GLU A 509 5.20 -21.17 -21.29
N ASP A 510 6.51 -21.40 -21.29
CA ASP A 510 7.51 -20.59 -20.58
C ASP A 510 7.96 -19.34 -21.35
N ALA A 511 7.44 -19.14 -22.57
CA ALA A 511 7.84 -18.04 -23.46
C ALA A 511 6.65 -17.52 -24.28
N LEU A 512 5.80 -16.72 -23.62
CA LEU A 512 4.66 -16.04 -24.26
C LEU A 512 5.12 -14.73 -24.91
N ILE A 513 5.76 -14.84 -26.07
CA ILE A 513 6.49 -13.75 -26.75
C ILE A 513 5.61 -12.84 -27.61
N LYS A 514 4.40 -13.26 -27.97
CA LYS A 514 3.43 -12.45 -28.75
C LYS A 514 2.39 -11.83 -27.83
N SER A 515 1.81 -10.72 -28.28
CA SER A 515 0.68 -10.10 -27.59
C SER A 515 -0.38 -9.57 -28.54
N LEU A 516 -1.64 -9.60 -28.09
CA LEU A 516 -2.80 -9.06 -28.79
C LEU A 516 -3.64 -8.22 -27.81
N ASP A 517 -3.82 -6.94 -28.12
CA ASP A 517 -4.68 -6.03 -27.36
C ASP A 517 -6.04 -5.84 -28.06
N ARG A 518 -7.14 -5.97 -27.31
CA ARG A 518 -8.49 -5.69 -27.81
C ARG A 518 -9.37 -5.12 -26.71
N VAL A 519 -10.22 -4.16 -27.04
CA VAL A 519 -11.32 -3.72 -26.16
C VAL A 519 -12.57 -4.48 -26.56
N VAL A 520 -13.24 -5.10 -25.59
CA VAL A 520 -14.44 -5.91 -25.80
C VAL A 520 -15.53 -5.53 -24.80
N ASP A 521 -16.79 -5.66 -25.19
CA ASP A 521 -17.92 -5.46 -24.30
C ASP A 521 -18.02 -6.64 -23.31
N LEU A 522 -18.26 -6.34 -22.04
CA LEU A 522 -18.42 -7.35 -20.99
C LEU A 522 -19.81 -7.99 -21.07
N VAL A 523 -19.86 -9.30 -21.32
CA VAL A 523 -21.12 -10.05 -21.27
C VAL A 523 -21.31 -10.65 -19.88
N VAL A 524 -22.27 -10.15 -19.11
CA VAL A 524 -22.53 -10.65 -17.76
C VAL A 524 -23.52 -11.82 -17.82
N LYS A 525 -23.02 -13.05 -17.58
CA LYS A 525 -23.86 -14.24 -17.47
C LYS A 525 -24.56 -14.26 -16.11
N GLN A 526 -25.87 -14.09 -16.15
CA GLN A 526 -26.71 -14.45 -15.02
C GLN A 526 -26.99 -15.95 -15.11
N SER A 527 -26.54 -16.72 -14.11
CA SER A 527 -27.07 -18.07 -13.94
C SER A 527 -28.55 -17.92 -13.61
N ILE A 528 -29.44 -18.32 -14.54
CA ILE A 528 -30.83 -18.55 -14.17
C ILE A 528 -30.76 -19.62 -13.08
N PRO A 529 -31.18 -19.34 -11.83
CA PRO A 529 -31.09 -20.34 -10.78
C PRO A 529 -31.84 -21.57 -11.27
N THR A 530 -31.16 -22.71 -11.38
CA THR A 530 -31.75 -23.97 -11.88
C THR A 530 -33.01 -24.34 -11.08
N VAL A 531 -33.10 -23.85 -9.84
CA VAL A 531 -34.29 -23.88 -8.99
C VAL A 531 -35.53 -23.27 -9.68
N TRP A 532 -35.44 -22.12 -10.36
CA TRP A 532 -36.59 -21.53 -11.06
C TRP A 532 -37.02 -22.35 -12.27
N ILE A 533 -36.07 -22.93 -12.99
CA ILE A 533 -36.37 -23.85 -14.10
C ILE A 533 -37.06 -25.11 -13.54
N ALA A 534 -36.55 -25.68 -12.44
CA ALA A 534 -37.15 -26.82 -11.77
C ALA A 534 -38.56 -26.51 -11.22
N VAL A 535 -38.75 -25.35 -10.58
CA VAL A 535 -40.06 -24.88 -10.10
C VAL A 535 -41.03 -24.70 -11.27
N ALA A 536 -40.58 -24.09 -12.38
CA ALA A 536 -41.40 -23.95 -13.58
C ALA A 536 -41.80 -25.32 -14.17
N ILE A 537 -40.88 -26.29 -14.21
CA ILE A 537 -41.17 -27.67 -14.66
C ILE A 537 -42.16 -28.36 -13.71
N ILE A 538 -41.98 -28.23 -12.40
CA ILE A 538 -42.90 -28.82 -11.40
C ILE A 538 -44.30 -28.21 -11.53
N LEU A 539 -44.40 -26.89 -11.65
CA LEU A 539 -45.68 -26.19 -11.86
C LEU A 539 -46.35 -26.63 -13.17
N LEU A 540 -45.56 -26.80 -14.25
CA LEU A 540 -46.06 -27.31 -15.53
C LEU A 540 -46.59 -28.75 -15.40
N LEU A 541 -45.88 -29.63 -14.68
CA LEU A 541 -46.30 -31.00 -14.44
C LEU A 541 -47.58 -31.06 -13.59
N ILE A 542 -47.68 -30.24 -12.53
CA ILE A 542 -48.90 -30.13 -11.71
C ILE A 542 -50.07 -29.65 -12.57
N PHE A 543 -49.85 -28.65 -13.43
CA PHE A 543 -50.87 -28.15 -14.36
C PHE A 543 -51.34 -29.22 -15.35
N LEU A 544 -50.40 -29.98 -15.94
CA LEU A 544 -50.72 -31.08 -16.87
C LEU A 544 -51.50 -32.22 -16.19
N ILE A 545 -51.09 -32.62 -14.98
CA ILE A 545 -51.81 -33.65 -14.19
C ILE A 545 -53.21 -33.15 -13.79
N GLY A 546 -53.32 -31.88 -13.39
CA GLY A 546 -54.61 -31.25 -13.06
C GLY A 546 -55.56 -31.18 -14.25
N ARG A 547 -55.04 -30.97 -15.46
CA ARG A 547 -55.84 -30.94 -16.69
C ARG A 547 -56.33 -32.33 -17.10
N LYS A 548 -55.52 -33.37 -16.89
CA LYS A 548 -55.88 -34.78 -17.17
C LYS A 548 -56.95 -35.34 -16.22
N LYS A 549 -57.15 -34.75 -15.03
CA LYS A 549 -58.24 -35.11 -14.10
C LYS A 549 -59.58 -34.43 -14.41
N ARG A 550 -59.61 -33.43 -15.31
CA ARG A 550 -60.83 -32.70 -15.71
C ARG A 550 -61.40 -33.12 -17.07
N GLN A 551 -60.68 -33.96 -17.81
CA GLN A 551 -61.20 -34.75 -18.94
C GLN A 551 -61.52 -36.14 -18.43
#